data_AF-A0A9W6TJW5-F1
#
_entry.id   AF-A0A9W6TJW5-F1
#
_cell.length_a   1.000
_cell.length_b   1.000
_cell.length_c   1.000
_cell.angle_alpha   90.00
_cell.angle_beta   90.00
_cell.angle_gamma   90.00
#
_symmetry.space_group_name_H-M   'P 1'
#
loop_
_entity.id
_entity.type
_entity.pdbx_description
1 polymer ?
#
loop_
_entity_poly.entity_id
_entity_poly.type
_entity_poly.pdbx_seq_one_letter_code
_entity_poly.pdbx_strand_id
1 'polypeptide(L)'
;MGDIPALDMKALFRMVVLGPSFSGKNNLCMFILKQSPHAFAHLTIIARNPHQELYEYLWDKLKGFITFADTDSPPRVDKVRQTPMSSNKPELVIIDDYSNDKLLQKNILSHYYSRDRHFKLSTIFLSHSYFATDKMIRLNSKYVAILKANSKRDLQMVVKDFNIKGVDERSIVYYYNKATERKGQILFMDSVKGQIRYNFDKPINTNDYE
;
A
#
# COMPACT_ATOMS: atom_id res chain seq x y z
N MET A 1 -17.86 5.99 6.08
CA MET A 1 -16.44 5.69 5.77
C MET A 1 -16.10 6.46 4.52
N GLY A 2 -15.11 7.35 4.59
CA GLY A 2 -14.87 8.37 3.56
C GLY A 2 -14.08 7.86 2.36
N ASP A 3 -13.87 8.77 1.41
CA ASP A 3 -12.98 8.64 0.27
C ASP A 3 -11.77 9.56 0.46
N ILE A 4 -10.71 9.33 -0.30
CA ILE A 4 -9.62 10.26 -0.52
C ILE A 4 -9.80 10.78 -1.95
N PRO A 5 -10.51 11.92 -2.15
CA PRO A 5 -10.91 12.36 -3.48
C PRO A 5 -9.72 12.62 -4.41
N ALA A 6 -8.64 13.19 -3.88
CA ALA A 6 -7.43 13.52 -4.65
C ALA A 6 -6.71 12.30 -5.25
N LEU A 7 -6.95 11.10 -4.68
CA LEU A 7 -6.37 9.84 -5.17
C LEU A 7 -7.42 8.93 -5.81
N ASP A 8 -8.68 9.37 -5.82
CA ASP A 8 -9.83 8.58 -6.25
C ASP A 8 -9.84 7.17 -5.62
N MET A 9 -9.71 7.14 -4.27
CA MET A 9 -9.58 5.93 -3.47
C MET A 9 -10.51 5.94 -2.26
N LYS A 10 -10.81 4.76 -1.70
CA LYS A 10 -11.45 4.67 -0.38
C LYS A 10 -10.47 5.10 0.72
N ALA A 11 -10.95 5.80 1.74
CA ALA A 11 -10.13 6.17 2.90
C ALA A 11 -9.84 4.97 3.83
N LEU A 12 -10.71 3.95 3.81
CA LEU A 12 -10.47 2.64 4.44
C LEU A 12 -9.98 1.64 3.39
N PHE A 13 -8.71 1.26 3.43
CA PHE A 13 -8.11 0.43 2.38
C PHE A 13 -6.92 -0.41 2.84
N ARG A 14 -6.59 -1.40 2.01
CA ARG A 14 -5.40 -2.24 2.11
C ARG A 14 -4.61 -2.12 0.82
N MET A 15 -3.37 -1.65 0.89
CA MET A 15 -2.54 -1.41 -0.28
C MET A 15 -1.18 -2.09 -0.14
N VAL A 16 -0.69 -2.69 -1.22
CA VAL A 16 0.74 -3.01 -1.34
C VAL A 16 1.39 -1.98 -2.26
N VAL A 17 2.48 -1.38 -1.82
CA VAL A 17 3.35 -0.58 -2.68
C VAL A 17 4.54 -1.44 -3.05
N LEU A 18 4.65 -1.77 -4.33
CA LEU A 18 5.57 -2.75 -4.86
C LEU A 18 6.72 -2.06 -5.61
N GLY A 19 7.93 -2.28 -5.15
CA GLY A 19 9.14 -1.84 -5.85
C GLY A 19 10.42 -2.22 -5.08
N PRO A 20 11.56 -2.40 -5.77
CA PRO A 20 12.82 -2.70 -5.11
C PRO A 20 13.29 -1.56 -4.20
N SER A 21 14.40 -1.78 -3.48
CA SER A 21 15.08 -0.69 -2.75
C SER A 21 15.36 0.49 -3.69
N PHE A 22 15.25 1.71 -3.16
CA PHE A 22 15.45 2.97 -3.91
C PHE A 22 14.49 3.26 -5.08
N SER A 23 13.43 2.45 -5.28
CA SER A 23 12.41 2.69 -6.31
C SER A 23 11.48 3.88 -6.03
N GLY A 24 11.48 4.41 -4.80
CA GLY A 24 10.62 5.53 -4.38
C GLY A 24 9.38 5.14 -3.58
N LYS A 25 9.32 3.92 -3.02
CA LYS A 25 8.20 3.45 -2.18
C LYS A 25 7.84 4.45 -1.06
N ASN A 26 8.83 4.90 -0.31
CA ASN A 26 8.61 5.79 0.83
C ASN A 26 8.11 7.18 0.35
N ASN A 27 8.61 7.66 -0.78
CA ASN A 27 8.15 8.90 -1.42
C ASN A 27 6.69 8.79 -1.90
N LEU A 28 6.29 7.61 -2.41
CA LEU A 28 4.90 7.37 -2.79
C LEU A 28 3.97 7.33 -1.57
N CYS A 29 4.40 6.71 -0.47
CA CYS A 29 3.67 6.78 0.81
C CYS A 29 3.51 8.23 1.28
N MET A 30 4.57 9.02 1.20
CA MET A 30 4.52 10.44 1.54
C MET A 30 3.54 11.21 0.63
N PHE A 31 3.53 10.92 -0.67
CA PHE A 31 2.58 11.49 -1.61
C PHE A 31 1.14 11.15 -1.21
N ILE A 32 0.85 9.89 -0.88
CA ILE A 32 -0.47 9.45 -0.42
C ILE A 32 -0.88 10.22 0.84
N LEU A 33 0.00 10.33 1.84
CA LEU A 33 -0.24 11.09 3.06
C LEU A 33 -0.58 12.55 2.76
N LYS A 34 0.22 13.20 1.92
CA LYS A 34 0.03 14.60 1.54
C LYS A 34 -1.27 14.85 0.78
N GLN A 35 -1.72 13.88 -0.03
CA GLN A 35 -2.99 13.93 -0.76
C GLN A 35 -4.18 13.43 0.07
N SER A 36 -3.97 13.04 1.32
CA SER A 36 -5.01 12.56 2.23
C SER A 36 -5.19 13.46 3.47
N PRO A 37 -5.23 14.81 3.33
CA PRO A 37 -5.37 15.68 4.48
C PRO A 37 -6.67 15.36 5.24
N HIS A 38 -6.57 15.24 6.57
CA HIS A 38 -7.68 14.96 7.48
C HIS A 38 -8.41 13.62 7.27
N ALA A 39 -7.93 12.75 6.37
CA ALA A 39 -8.52 11.44 6.10
C ALA A 39 -8.33 10.45 7.24
N PHE A 40 -7.21 10.56 7.96
CA PHE A 40 -6.84 9.66 9.05
C PHE A 40 -6.85 10.37 10.40
N ALA A 41 -7.22 9.65 11.45
CA ALA A 41 -7.17 10.13 12.83
C ALA A 41 -5.77 10.05 13.43
N HIS A 42 -4.98 9.06 13.01
CA HIS A 42 -3.64 8.78 13.50
C HIS A 42 -2.84 8.01 12.45
N LEU A 43 -1.51 8.12 12.52
CA LEU A 43 -0.55 7.38 11.71
C LEU A 43 0.32 6.48 12.60
N THR A 44 0.40 5.20 12.29
CA THR A 44 1.35 4.28 12.94
C THR A 44 2.35 3.77 11.91
N ILE A 45 3.63 3.91 12.20
CA ILE A 45 4.73 3.35 11.41
C ILE A 45 5.26 2.10 12.10
N ILE A 46 5.22 0.97 11.39
CA ILE A 46 5.83 -0.30 11.80
C ILE A 46 6.98 -0.54 10.82
N ALA A 47 8.20 -0.15 11.20
CA ALA A 47 9.38 -0.23 10.34
C ALA A 47 10.52 -0.95 11.05
N ARG A 48 11.29 -1.79 10.34
CA ARG A 48 12.53 -2.38 10.92
C ARG A 48 13.58 -1.33 11.25
N ASN A 49 13.65 -0.26 10.45
CA ASN A 49 14.53 0.87 10.69
C ASN A 49 13.70 2.16 10.81
N PRO A 50 13.30 2.56 12.04
CA PRO A 50 12.50 3.76 12.26
C PRO A 50 13.32 5.06 12.20
N HIS A 51 14.64 5.00 12.36
CA HIS A 51 15.53 6.17 12.38
C HIS A 51 16.05 6.49 10.97
N GLN A 52 15.13 6.86 10.08
CA GLN A 52 15.44 7.32 8.74
C GLN A 52 14.99 8.77 8.58
N GLU A 53 15.73 9.57 7.81
CA GLU A 53 15.48 11.01 7.60
C GLU A 53 14.00 11.32 7.28
N LEU A 54 13.36 10.51 6.44
CA LEU A 54 11.95 10.69 6.10
C LEU A 54 11.01 10.49 7.30
N TYR A 55 11.30 9.51 8.15
CA TYR A 55 10.50 9.20 9.33
C TYR A 55 10.72 10.23 10.44
N GLU A 56 11.93 10.73 10.58
CA GLU A 56 12.24 11.87 11.45
C GLU A 56 11.50 13.13 11.00
N TYR A 57 11.49 13.41 9.70
CA TYR A 57 10.70 14.49 9.11
C TYR A 57 9.19 14.32 9.38
N LEU A 58 8.65 13.12 9.20
CA LEU A 58 7.24 12.82 9.51
C LEU A 58 6.93 12.99 10.99
N TRP A 59 7.81 12.53 11.87
CA TRP A 59 7.68 12.69 13.31
C TRP A 59 7.60 14.16 13.71
N ASP A 60 8.48 15.00 13.16
CA ASP A 60 8.48 16.45 13.39
C ASP A 60 7.18 17.11 12.92
N LYS A 61 6.73 16.80 11.69
CA LYS A 61 5.54 17.43 11.10
C LYS A 61 4.21 16.94 11.66
N LEU A 62 4.16 15.70 12.14
CA LEU A 62 2.94 15.05 12.62
C LEU A 62 2.99 14.76 14.12
N LYS A 63 3.79 15.52 14.87
CA LYS A 63 3.96 15.34 16.32
C LYS A 63 2.60 15.27 17.02
N GLY A 64 2.38 14.20 17.78
CA GLY A 64 1.11 13.92 18.46
C GLY A 64 0.06 13.17 17.63
N PHE A 65 0.27 13.02 16.32
CA PHE A 65 -0.58 12.28 15.38
C PHE A 65 0.12 11.07 14.74
N ILE A 66 1.39 10.83 15.10
CA ILE A 66 2.20 9.73 14.60
C ILE A 66 2.80 8.92 15.76
N THR A 67 2.86 7.61 15.59
CA THR A 67 3.52 6.68 16.52
C THR A 67 4.41 5.73 15.74
N PHE A 68 5.62 5.49 16.25
CA PHE A 68 6.51 4.44 15.77
C PHE A 68 6.35 3.22 16.68
N ALA A 69 6.06 2.07 16.08
CA ALA A 69 5.99 0.81 16.80
C ALA A 69 7.40 0.32 17.18
N ASP A 70 7.46 -0.49 18.23
CA ASP A 70 8.65 -1.27 18.57
C ASP A 70 9.02 -2.20 17.40
N THR A 71 10.28 -2.12 16.98
CA THR A 71 10.84 -2.87 15.85
C THR A 71 10.90 -4.37 16.12
N ASP A 72 11.12 -4.74 17.38
CA ASP A 72 11.33 -6.12 17.83
C ASP A 72 10.01 -6.79 18.20
N SER A 73 9.02 -6.01 18.58
CA SER A 73 7.67 -6.49 18.89
C SER A 73 6.57 -5.68 18.19
N PRO A 74 6.38 -5.85 16.86
CA PRO A 74 5.30 -5.21 16.14
C PRO A 74 3.93 -5.48 16.79
N PRO A 75 3.09 -4.44 16.98
CA PRO A 75 1.81 -4.61 17.65
C PRO A 75 0.87 -5.51 16.85
N ARG A 76 -0.03 -6.19 17.55
CA ARG A 76 -1.15 -6.89 16.92
C ARG A 76 -2.19 -5.88 16.43
N VAL A 77 -2.94 -6.26 15.40
CA VAL A 77 -3.96 -5.41 14.76
C VAL A 77 -5.01 -4.85 15.75
N ASP A 78 -5.33 -5.58 16.81
CA ASP A 78 -6.29 -5.18 17.85
C ASP A 78 -5.74 -4.22 18.89
N LYS A 79 -4.42 -3.94 18.86
CA LYS A 79 -3.71 -3.09 19.82
C LYS A 79 -3.07 -1.85 19.19
N VAL A 80 -3.06 -1.75 17.86
CA VAL A 80 -2.38 -0.65 17.15
C VAL A 80 -3.15 0.67 17.22
N ARG A 81 -4.47 0.61 17.31
CA ARG A 81 -5.35 1.78 17.22
C ARG A 81 -5.12 2.73 18.41
N GLN A 82 -4.89 4.01 18.13
CA GLN A 82 -4.59 5.02 19.15
C GLN A 82 -5.82 5.84 19.56
N THR A 83 -6.85 5.91 18.70
CA THR A 83 -8.06 6.69 18.95
C THR A 83 -9.27 5.81 19.25
N PRO A 84 -10.27 6.30 20.01
CA PRO A 84 -11.51 5.55 20.24
C PRO A 84 -12.22 5.19 18.93
N MET A 85 -12.91 4.04 18.90
CA MET A 85 -13.70 3.60 17.73
C MET A 85 -14.84 4.57 17.37
N SER A 86 -15.28 5.37 18.36
CA SER A 86 -16.29 6.42 18.22
C SER A 86 -15.82 7.61 17.37
N SER A 87 -14.50 7.80 17.16
CA SER A 87 -13.98 8.90 16.31
C SER A 87 -14.44 8.81 14.86
N ASN A 88 -14.89 7.63 14.43
CA ASN A 88 -15.39 7.29 13.10
C ASN A 88 -14.45 7.60 11.92
N LYS A 89 -13.21 8.00 12.20
CA LYS A 89 -12.13 8.17 11.23
C LYS A 89 -11.23 6.93 11.24
N PRO A 90 -10.75 6.50 10.06
CA PRO A 90 -9.76 5.44 10.00
C PRO A 90 -8.41 5.91 10.54
N GLU A 91 -7.56 4.97 10.95
CA GLU A 91 -6.13 5.24 11.20
C GLU A 91 -5.31 4.59 10.10
N LEU A 92 -4.17 5.18 9.75
CA LEU A 92 -3.28 4.62 8.74
C LEU A 92 -2.12 3.90 9.43
N VAL A 93 -1.87 2.67 9.00
CA VAL A 93 -0.70 1.88 9.39
C VAL A 93 0.20 1.73 8.16
N ILE A 94 1.46 2.14 8.27
CA ILE A 94 2.49 1.91 7.25
C ILE A 94 3.44 0.86 7.78
N ILE A 95 3.60 -0.23 7.04
CA ILE A 95 4.51 -1.32 7.37
C ILE A 95 5.66 -1.29 6.36
N ASP A 96 6.88 -1.08 6.84
CA ASP A 96 8.07 -0.92 6.02
C ASP A 96 9.19 -1.91 6.38
N ASP A 97 9.90 -2.36 5.36
CA ASP A 97 11.08 -3.22 5.47
C ASP A 97 10.86 -4.60 6.14
N TYR A 98 9.62 -5.11 6.10
CA TYR A 98 9.28 -6.47 6.57
C TYR A 98 9.19 -7.51 5.43
N SER A 99 9.61 -7.17 4.21
CA SER A 99 9.48 -8.02 3.00
C SER A 99 10.11 -9.43 3.16
N ASN A 100 11.17 -9.53 3.97
CA ASN A 100 11.90 -10.78 4.19
C ASN A 100 11.43 -11.56 5.43
N ASP A 101 10.66 -10.94 6.33
CA ASP A 101 10.18 -11.54 7.57
C ASP A 101 8.91 -12.40 7.38
N LYS A 102 9.06 -13.59 6.78
CA LYS A 102 7.91 -14.46 6.43
C LYS A 102 7.03 -14.84 7.62
N LEU A 103 7.64 -15.14 8.77
CA LEU A 103 6.90 -15.52 9.98
C LEU A 103 6.08 -14.35 10.54
N LEU A 104 6.66 -13.14 10.62
CA LEU A 104 5.93 -11.96 11.07
C LEU A 104 4.85 -11.56 10.08
N GLN A 105 5.13 -11.64 8.77
CA GLN A 105 4.11 -11.43 7.75
C GLN A 105 2.92 -12.36 7.95
N LYS A 106 3.17 -13.66 8.08
CA LYS A 106 2.11 -14.66 8.23
C LYS A 106 1.34 -14.52 9.53
N ASN A 107 2.03 -14.33 10.67
CA ASN A 107 1.43 -14.46 11.99
C ASN A 107 0.93 -13.13 12.58
N ILE A 108 1.41 -12.00 12.07
CA ILE A 108 1.08 -10.67 12.60
C ILE A 108 0.55 -9.75 11.49
N LEU A 109 1.36 -9.49 10.46
CA LEU A 109 1.04 -8.44 9.47
C LEU A 109 -0.15 -8.82 8.57
N SER A 110 -0.35 -10.11 8.29
CA SER A 110 -1.52 -10.62 7.56
C SER A 110 -2.85 -10.31 8.26
N HIS A 111 -2.85 -10.13 9.59
CA HIS A 111 -4.04 -9.77 10.35
C HIS A 111 -4.47 -8.33 10.09
N TYR A 112 -3.55 -7.43 9.77
CA TYR A 112 -3.87 -6.10 9.27
C TYR A 112 -4.58 -6.17 7.92
N TYR A 113 -4.34 -7.20 7.11
CA TYR A 113 -5.03 -7.34 5.84
C TYR A 113 -6.34 -8.11 5.94
N SER A 114 -6.57 -8.92 6.97
CA SER A 114 -7.80 -9.71 7.11
C SER A 114 -8.82 -9.10 8.09
N ARG A 115 -8.37 -8.33 9.09
CA ARG A 115 -9.21 -7.87 10.22
C ARG A 115 -9.25 -6.36 10.42
N ASP A 116 -8.48 -5.58 9.67
CA ASP A 116 -8.43 -4.11 9.74
C ASP A 116 -9.80 -3.41 9.77
N ARG A 117 -10.76 -3.89 8.97
CA ARG A 117 -12.09 -3.28 8.85
C ARG A 117 -12.82 -3.23 10.18
N HIS A 118 -12.59 -4.21 11.06
CA HIS A 118 -13.19 -4.24 12.39
C HIS A 118 -12.60 -3.17 13.31
N PHE A 119 -11.37 -2.74 13.04
CA PHE A 119 -10.63 -1.73 13.81
C PHE A 119 -10.52 -0.38 13.09
N LYS A 120 -11.22 -0.22 11.95
CA LYS A 120 -11.15 0.96 11.06
C LYS A 120 -9.69 1.36 10.76
N LEU A 121 -8.89 0.41 10.31
CA LEU A 121 -7.50 0.66 9.91
C LEU A 121 -7.38 0.64 8.39
N SER A 122 -6.61 1.58 7.85
CA SER A 122 -6.02 1.47 6.53
C SER A 122 -4.60 0.98 6.67
N THR A 123 -4.13 0.19 5.72
CA THR A 123 -2.78 -0.39 5.78
C THR A 123 -2.07 -0.28 4.45
N ILE A 124 -0.84 0.21 4.50
CA ILE A 124 0.11 0.18 3.39
C ILE A 124 1.27 -0.75 3.77
N PHE A 125 1.54 -1.75 2.93
CA PHE A 125 2.71 -2.62 3.06
C PHE A 125 3.71 -2.31 1.95
N LEU A 126 4.91 -1.89 2.32
CA LEU A 126 6.00 -1.61 1.38
C LEU A 126 6.75 -2.92 1.08
N SER A 127 6.59 -3.40 -0.16
CA SER A 127 7.10 -4.71 -0.57
C SER A 127 8.15 -4.63 -1.68
N HIS A 128 9.19 -5.46 -1.57
CA HIS A 128 10.21 -5.66 -2.61
C HIS A 128 9.81 -6.72 -3.64
N SER A 129 8.91 -7.64 -3.28
CA SER A 129 8.41 -8.68 -4.18
C SER A 129 7.00 -9.07 -3.80
N TYR A 130 6.10 -8.94 -4.75
CA TYR A 130 4.73 -9.39 -4.61
C TYR A 130 4.70 -10.91 -4.47
N PHE A 131 5.46 -11.62 -5.30
CA PHE A 131 5.59 -13.07 -5.25
C PHE A 131 5.95 -13.57 -3.83
N ALA A 132 6.90 -12.90 -3.19
CA ALA A 132 7.38 -13.30 -1.88
C ALA A 132 6.48 -12.81 -0.73
N THR A 133 5.62 -11.82 -0.94
CA THR A 133 4.71 -11.28 0.09
C THR A 133 3.73 -12.36 0.52
N ASP A 134 3.36 -12.45 1.81
CA ASP A 134 2.42 -13.47 2.29
C ASP A 134 1.07 -13.46 1.53
N LYS A 135 0.54 -14.66 1.27
CA LYS A 135 -0.68 -14.86 0.46
C LYS A 135 -1.88 -14.11 1.04
N MET A 136 -2.02 -14.05 2.36
CA MET A 136 -3.16 -13.36 2.99
C MET A 136 -3.06 -11.86 2.78
N ILE A 137 -1.86 -11.27 2.78
CA ILE A 137 -1.65 -9.85 2.46
C ILE A 137 -2.08 -9.58 1.01
N ARG A 138 -1.60 -10.40 0.07
CA ARG A 138 -1.88 -10.23 -1.37
C ARG A 138 -3.36 -10.31 -1.70
N LEU A 139 -4.02 -11.41 -1.33
CA LEU A 139 -5.42 -11.67 -1.69
C LEU A 139 -6.42 -10.72 -1.02
N ASN A 140 -6.02 -10.09 0.09
CA ASN A 140 -6.86 -9.12 0.79
C ASN A 140 -6.51 -7.66 0.45
N SER A 141 -5.47 -7.43 -0.36
CA SER A 141 -5.13 -6.09 -0.85
C SER A 141 -6.24 -5.59 -1.78
N LYS A 142 -6.63 -4.33 -1.60
CA LYS A 142 -7.57 -3.63 -2.48
C LYS A 142 -6.87 -2.86 -3.58
N TYR A 143 -5.65 -2.43 -3.31
CA TYR A 143 -4.83 -1.66 -4.21
C TYR A 143 -3.42 -2.24 -4.30
N VAL A 144 -2.81 -2.17 -5.48
CA VAL A 144 -1.36 -2.38 -5.64
C VAL A 144 -0.80 -1.23 -6.45
N ALA A 145 0.16 -0.50 -5.90
CA ALA A 145 0.91 0.53 -6.62
C ALA A 145 2.28 -0.02 -7.02
N ILE A 146 2.56 -0.10 -8.32
CA ILE A 146 3.74 -0.77 -8.88
C ILE A 146 4.70 0.28 -9.44
N LEU A 147 5.88 0.40 -8.83
CA LEU A 147 6.99 1.26 -9.29
C LEU A 147 7.88 0.53 -10.31
N LYS A 148 8.80 1.26 -10.96
CA LYS A 148 9.79 0.68 -11.88
C LYS A 148 10.69 -0.35 -11.18
N ALA A 149 11.19 -1.31 -11.96
CA ALA A 149 12.12 -2.38 -11.62
C ALA A 149 11.54 -3.60 -10.88
N ASN A 150 10.26 -3.92 -11.11
CA ASN A 150 9.64 -5.16 -10.67
C ASN A 150 9.78 -6.30 -11.69
N SER A 151 9.78 -7.54 -11.19
CA SER A 151 9.96 -8.74 -12.01
C SER A 151 8.68 -9.10 -12.78
N LYS A 152 8.82 -9.75 -13.94
CA LYS A 152 7.67 -10.33 -14.68
C LYS A 152 6.85 -11.27 -13.80
N ARG A 153 7.51 -12.03 -12.93
CA ARG A 153 6.87 -12.96 -11.98
C ARG A 153 5.94 -12.22 -11.01
N ASP A 154 6.36 -11.08 -10.49
CA ASP A 154 5.52 -10.27 -9.62
C ASP A 154 4.29 -9.75 -10.39
N LEU A 155 4.48 -9.23 -11.60
CA LEU A 155 3.39 -8.73 -12.45
C LEU A 155 2.36 -9.82 -12.76
N GLN A 156 2.82 -11.02 -13.16
CA GLN A 156 1.94 -12.16 -13.44
C GLN A 156 1.12 -12.57 -12.21
N MET A 157 1.73 -12.54 -11.03
CA MET A 157 1.01 -12.87 -9.79
C MET A 157 0.00 -11.80 -9.41
N VAL A 158 0.33 -10.52 -9.59
CA VAL A 158 -0.61 -9.41 -9.37
C VAL A 158 -1.84 -9.56 -10.29
N VAL A 159 -1.64 -9.86 -11.58
CA VAL A 159 -2.75 -10.08 -12.52
C VAL A 159 -3.65 -11.23 -12.07
N LYS A 160 -3.07 -12.35 -11.63
CA LYS A 160 -3.83 -13.51 -11.14
C LYS A 160 -4.63 -13.20 -9.88
N ASP A 161 -4.03 -12.50 -8.92
CA ASP A 161 -4.68 -12.19 -7.64
C ASP A 161 -5.78 -11.12 -7.79
N PHE A 162 -5.63 -10.16 -8.73
CA PHE A 162 -6.61 -9.09 -8.95
C PHE A 162 -7.69 -9.42 -10.00
N ASN A 163 -7.37 -10.26 -10.99
CA ASN A 163 -8.28 -10.74 -12.04
C ASN A 163 -9.12 -9.62 -12.70
N ILE A 164 -8.46 -8.53 -13.12
CA ILE A 164 -9.11 -7.40 -13.78
C ILE A 164 -9.46 -7.77 -15.22
N LYS A 165 -10.72 -7.56 -15.62
CA LYS A 165 -11.20 -7.85 -16.97
C LYS A 165 -10.36 -7.11 -18.01
N GLY A 166 -9.91 -7.82 -19.05
CA GLY A 166 -9.10 -7.25 -20.14
C GLY A 166 -7.62 -7.08 -19.79
N VAL A 167 -7.16 -7.53 -18.62
CA VAL A 167 -5.75 -7.52 -18.23
C VAL A 167 -5.24 -8.94 -18.08
N ASP A 168 -4.22 -9.27 -18.86
CA ASP A 168 -3.52 -10.55 -18.87
C ASP A 168 -2.02 -10.38 -18.63
N GLU A 169 -1.27 -11.49 -18.66
CA GLU A 169 0.17 -11.48 -18.41
C GLU A 169 0.99 -10.70 -19.46
N ARG A 170 0.46 -10.49 -20.67
CA ARG A 170 1.16 -9.77 -21.75
C ARG A 170 0.87 -8.27 -21.69
N SER A 171 -0.41 -7.91 -21.64
CA SER A 171 -0.90 -6.54 -21.51
C SER A 171 -0.38 -5.86 -20.24
N ILE A 172 -0.28 -6.57 -19.11
CA ILE A 172 0.25 -5.98 -17.88
C ILE A 172 1.69 -5.48 -18.06
N VAL A 173 2.52 -6.22 -18.79
CA VAL A 173 3.92 -5.82 -19.03
C VAL A 173 3.97 -4.56 -19.90
N TYR A 174 3.11 -4.48 -20.91
CA TYR A 174 2.96 -3.28 -21.74
C TYR A 174 2.55 -2.06 -20.90
N TYR A 175 1.45 -2.17 -20.14
CA TYR A 175 0.95 -1.06 -19.32
C TYR A 175 1.93 -0.67 -18.23
N TYR A 176 2.59 -1.64 -17.60
CA TYR A 176 3.64 -1.39 -16.62
C TYR A 176 4.80 -0.59 -17.22
N ASN A 177 5.30 -0.99 -18.38
CA ASN A 177 6.41 -0.29 -19.03
C ASN A 177 6.05 1.15 -19.37
N LYS A 178 4.84 1.38 -19.89
CA LYS A 178 4.32 2.72 -20.21
C LYS A 178 4.06 3.55 -18.95
N ALA A 179 3.49 2.95 -17.91
CA ALA A 179 3.20 3.62 -16.65
C ALA A 179 4.45 4.04 -15.88
N THR A 180 5.53 3.27 -16.01
CA THR A 180 6.78 3.44 -15.26
C THR A 180 7.93 3.93 -16.15
N GLU A 181 7.60 4.57 -17.28
CA GLU A 181 8.60 5.15 -18.18
C GLU A 181 9.41 6.24 -17.47
N ARG A 182 8.76 7.05 -16.64
CA ARG A 182 9.39 8.08 -15.82
C ARG A 182 9.51 7.63 -14.37
N LYS A 183 10.64 7.98 -13.73
CA LYS A 183 10.89 7.69 -12.31
C LYS A 183 9.80 8.33 -11.44
N GLY A 184 9.30 7.58 -10.47
CA GLY A 184 8.25 8.02 -9.53
C GLY A 184 6.82 7.85 -10.04
N GLN A 185 6.62 7.46 -11.30
CA GLN A 185 5.30 7.07 -11.79
C GLN A 185 5.00 5.60 -11.47
N ILE A 186 3.71 5.29 -11.37
CA ILE A 186 3.23 3.95 -11.01
C ILE A 186 2.22 3.41 -12.02
N LEU A 187 2.20 2.09 -12.16
CA LEU A 187 1.00 1.37 -12.57
C LEU A 187 0.19 1.08 -11.31
N PHE A 188 -1.08 1.47 -11.30
CA PHE A 188 -1.95 1.28 -10.14
C PHE A 188 -3.06 0.28 -10.44
N MET A 189 -3.14 -0.78 -9.64
CA MET A 189 -4.18 -1.79 -9.69
C MET A 189 -5.30 -1.42 -8.72
N ASP A 190 -6.52 -1.27 -9.21
CA ASP A 190 -7.70 -0.91 -8.44
C ASP A 190 -8.76 -2.03 -8.49
N SER A 191 -8.79 -2.87 -7.46
CA SER A 191 -9.81 -3.94 -7.35
C SER A 191 -11.18 -3.41 -6.91
N VAL A 192 -11.25 -2.20 -6.35
CA VAL A 192 -12.52 -1.60 -5.90
C VAL A 192 -13.34 -1.19 -7.10
N LYS A 193 -12.69 -0.67 -8.13
CA LYS A 193 -13.31 -0.27 -9.40
C LYS A 193 -13.11 -1.27 -10.53
N GLY A 194 -12.29 -2.30 -10.32
CA GLY A 194 -12.01 -3.33 -11.34
C GLY A 194 -11.26 -2.76 -12.55
N GLN A 195 -10.27 -1.91 -12.31
CA GLN A 195 -9.54 -1.20 -13.37
C GLN A 195 -8.04 -1.06 -13.04
N ILE A 196 -7.25 -0.76 -14.06
CA ILE A 196 -5.85 -0.33 -13.90
C ILE A 196 -5.73 1.14 -14.29
N ARG A 197 -4.80 1.86 -13.65
CA ARG A 197 -4.60 3.30 -13.84
C ARG A 197 -3.12 3.63 -14.06
N TYR A 198 -2.86 4.63 -14.89
CA TYR A 198 -1.59 5.36 -14.86
C TYR A 198 -1.65 6.31 -13.67
N ASN A 199 -0.72 6.18 -12.72
CA ASN A 199 -0.78 6.88 -11.43
C ASN A 199 -2.13 6.67 -10.72
N PHE A 200 -2.68 7.70 -10.07
CA PHE A 200 -3.93 7.58 -9.29
C PHE A 200 -5.18 8.01 -10.06
N ASP A 201 -5.04 8.81 -11.10
CA ASP A 201 -6.11 9.64 -11.66
C ASP A 201 -6.50 9.26 -13.09
N LYS A 202 -5.67 8.47 -13.80
CA LYS A 202 -5.90 8.16 -15.21
C LYS A 202 -6.19 6.67 -15.44
N PRO A 203 -7.47 6.25 -15.48
CA PRO A 203 -7.86 4.91 -15.91
C PRO A 203 -7.30 4.57 -17.30
N ILE A 204 -6.93 3.31 -17.48
CA ILE A 204 -6.45 2.78 -18.74
C ILE A 204 -7.61 2.05 -19.42
N ASN A 205 -7.83 2.36 -20.70
CA ASN A 205 -8.70 1.55 -21.54
C ASN A 205 -7.97 0.27 -21.94
N THR A 206 -8.41 -0.87 -21.42
CA THR A 206 -7.77 -2.17 -21.68
C THR A 206 -7.96 -2.66 -23.10
N ASN A 207 -8.90 -2.08 -23.85
CA ASN A 207 -9.14 -2.42 -25.25
C ASN A 207 -8.12 -1.76 -26.20
N ASP A 208 -7.28 -0.82 -25.71
CA ASP A 208 -6.23 -0.18 -26.52
C ASP A 208 -5.00 -1.09 -26.72
N TYR A 209 -5.01 -2.30 -26.14
CA TYR A 209 -3.98 -3.32 -26.33
C TYR A 209 -4.51 -4.37 -27.32
N GLU A 210 -4.38 -4.05 -28.61
CA GLU A 210 -4.53 -4.97 -29.73
C GLU A 210 -3.24 -5.00 -30.56
#